data_AF-A0A8S3FAJ4-F1
#
_entry.id   AF-A0A8S3FAJ4-F1
#
_cell.length_a   1.000
_cell.length_b   1.000
_cell.length_c   1.000
_cell.angle_alpha   90.00
_cell.angle_beta   90.00
_cell.angle_gamma   90.00
#
_symmetry.space_group_name_H-M   'P 1'
#
loop_
_entity.id
_entity.type
_entity.pdbx_description
1 polymer ?
#
loop_
_entity_poly.entity_id
_entity_poly.type
_entity_poly.pdbx_seq_one_letter_code
_entity_poly.pdbx_strand_id
1 'polypeptide(L)'
;MGESSHTGILYTQLAITILKLKYLNIDNIESFEWLQPPSISMIQDARQLLVWLNAIDTKGALTVLGKTIALLGIDPKLIVMLYKAQELDCLSYALILAGMLKVSQNIWQINEDTKSRGLTLLSRVEFSLDSGDHAVLVNIFLKWSTFCRKHPNKREQSEWCKNNCIDEGSLQLADNFMKEKAKQMGHEMKPLDSADFNDEIIHRLLQCITAGYFMNLAVSNGPLRSGYRVISAYSQTSNKSIGARAHPTSSLLFNDQVSKYILFNEFLSDRG
;
A
#
# COMPACT_ATOMS: atom_id res chain seq x y z
N MET A 1 1.23 3.00 28.24
CA MET A 1 0.17 3.23 27.25
C MET A 1 0.82 3.27 25.87
N GLY A 2 0.86 2.13 25.17
CA GLY A 2 1.69 1.93 23.98
C GLY A 2 0.98 1.14 22.89
N GLU A 3 -0.16 1.64 22.40
CA GLU A 3 -1.02 0.88 21.47
C GLU A 3 -1.24 1.50 20.08
N SER A 4 -0.78 2.73 19.82
CA SER A 4 -1.24 3.47 18.63
C SER A 4 -0.59 3.08 17.30
N SER A 5 0.64 2.56 17.28
CA SER A 5 1.31 2.13 16.03
C SER A 5 0.94 0.70 15.62
N HIS A 6 0.42 -0.11 16.56
CA HIS A 6 0.12 -1.53 16.34
C HIS A 6 -1.33 -1.76 15.91
N THR A 7 -2.24 -0.83 16.16
CA THR A 7 -3.67 -1.05 15.97
C THR A 7 -4.01 -1.28 14.50
N GLY A 8 -3.54 -0.42 13.58
CA GLY A 8 -3.81 -0.52 12.14
C GLY A 8 -3.42 -1.84 11.47
N ILE A 9 -2.25 -2.38 11.82
CA ILE A 9 -1.72 -3.64 11.29
C ILE A 9 -2.50 -4.85 11.86
N LEU A 10 -2.84 -4.79 13.15
CA LEU A 10 -3.63 -5.82 13.82
C LEU A 10 -5.06 -5.93 13.25
N TYR A 11 -5.69 -4.81 12.87
CA TYR A 11 -7.03 -4.82 12.27
C TYR A 11 -7.06 -5.50 10.90
N THR A 12 -6.12 -5.16 10.01
CA THR A 12 -6.05 -5.80 8.69
C THR A 12 -5.74 -7.30 8.81
N GLN A 13 -4.84 -7.67 9.72
CA GLN A 13 -4.51 -9.08 9.97
C GLN A 13 -5.71 -9.86 10.54
N LEU A 14 -6.48 -9.23 11.43
CA LEU A 14 -7.71 -9.81 11.96
C LEU A 14 -8.78 -9.95 10.86
N ALA A 15 -8.96 -8.97 9.99
CA ALA A 15 -9.91 -9.04 8.88
C ALA A 15 -9.58 -10.21 7.92
N ILE A 16 -8.31 -10.40 7.57
CA ILE A 16 -7.88 -11.57 6.77
C ILE A 16 -8.18 -12.87 7.51
N THR A 17 -7.90 -12.93 8.81
CA THR A 17 -8.15 -14.12 9.62
C THR A 17 -9.65 -14.44 9.68
N ILE A 18 -10.52 -13.44 9.87
CA ILE A 18 -11.97 -13.59 9.86
C ILE A 18 -12.45 -14.14 8.51
N LEU A 19 -11.94 -13.63 7.40
CA LEU A 19 -12.28 -14.16 6.07
C LEU A 19 -11.88 -15.62 5.91
N LYS A 20 -10.68 -16.00 6.38
CA LYS A 20 -10.20 -17.40 6.34
C LYS A 20 -11.07 -18.32 7.20
N LEU A 21 -11.43 -17.90 8.41
CA LEU A 21 -12.33 -18.66 9.28
C LEU A 21 -13.69 -18.88 8.62
N LYS A 22 -14.28 -17.81 8.05
CA LYS A 22 -15.53 -17.94 7.30
C LYS A 22 -15.42 -18.83 6.08
N TYR A 23 -14.28 -18.80 5.38
CA TYR A 23 -14.03 -19.67 4.23
C TYR A 23 -13.98 -21.15 4.64
N LEU A 24 -13.59 -21.43 5.88
CA LEU A 24 -13.62 -22.76 6.52
C LEU A 24 -14.96 -23.10 7.18
N ASN A 25 -16.02 -22.33 6.92
CA ASN A 25 -17.36 -22.47 7.52
C ASN A 25 -17.39 -22.28 9.04
N ILE A 26 -16.47 -21.48 9.59
CA ILE A 26 -16.50 -21.05 11.00
C ILE A 26 -17.17 -19.68 11.07
N ASP A 27 -18.46 -19.66 11.38
CA ASP A 27 -19.27 -18.43 11.38
C ASP A 27 -19.26 -17.67 12.70
N ASN A 28 -19.18 -18.38 13.83
CA ASN A 28 -19.15 -17.79 15.15
C ASN A 28 -17.71 -17.39 15.53
N ILE A 29 -17.31 -16.20 15.09
CA ILE A 29 -15.97 -15.64 15.30
C ILE A 29 -15.74 -15.30 16.78
N GLU A 30 -16.81 -14.90 17.48
CA GLU A 30 -16.78 -14.54 18.90
C GLU A 30 -16.51 -15.74 19.81
N SER A 31 -16.99 -16.92 19.43
CA SER A 31 -16.74 -18.16 20.18
C SER A 31 -15.53 -18.95 19.67
N PHE A 32 -14.77 -18.41 18.72
CA PHE A 32 -13.60 -19.10 18.19
C PHE A 32 -12.50 -19.20 19.27
N GLU A 33 -11.80 -20.34 19.32
CA GLU A 33 -10.73 -20.60 20.30
C GLU A 33 -9.43 -19.88 19.89
N TRP A 34 -9.39 -18.57 20.16
CA TRP A 34 -8.21 -17.75 19.90
C TRP A 34 -7.07 -18.08 20.88
N LEU A 35 -5.83 -18.17 20.38
CA LEU A 35 -4.64 -18.24 21.24
C LEU A 35 -4.52 -17.00 22.15
N GLN A 36 -4.83 -15.83 21.59
CA GLN A 36 -5.02 -14.57 22.30
C GLN A 36 -6.27 -13.89 21.73
N PRO A 37 -7.39 -13.86 22.47
CA PRO A 37 -8.65 -13.35 21.94
C PRO A 37 -8.57 -11.84 21.65
N PRO A 38 -8.91 -11.39 20.42
CA PRO A 38 -9.04 -9.97 20.13
C PRO A 38 -10.23 -9.37 20.90
N SER A 39 -10.20 -8.07 21.14
CA SER A 39 -11.34 -7.41 21.79
C SER A 39 -12.58 -7.42 20.89
N ILE A 40 -13.78 -7.37 21.49
CA ILE A 40 -15.05 -7.35 20.76
C ILE A 40 -15.08 -6.17 19.78
N SER A 41 -14.59 -5.00 20.21
CA SER A 41 -14.48 -3.81 19.34
C SER A 41 -13.62 -4.10 18.11
N MET A 42 -12.48 -4.78 18.27
CA MET A 42 -11.61 -5.11 17.13
C MET A 42 -12.28 -6.08 16.14
N ILE A 43 -13.03 -7.06 16.63
CA ILE A 43 -13.80 -7.97 15.77
C ILE A 43 -14.87 -7.19 15.00
N GLN A 44 -15.59 -6.28 15.67
CA GLN A 44 -16.61 -5.44 15.05
C GLN A 44 -16.02 -4.52 13.97
N ASP A 45 -14.92 -3.84 14.28
CA ASP A 45 -14.20 -2.96 13.34
C ASP A 45 -13.71 -3.74 12.11
N ALA A 46 -13.12 -4.93 12.32
CA ALA A 46 -12.67 -5.79 11.24
C ALA A 46 -13.83 -6.29 10.37
N ARG A 47 -14.98 -6.66 10.97
CA ARG A 47 -16.18 -7.01 10.19
C ARG A 47 -16.72 -5.83 9.41
N GLN A 48 -16.78 -4.65 10.02
CA GLN A 48 -17.25 -3.43 9.36
C GLN A 48 -16.38 -3.07 8.16
N LEU A 49 -15.06 -3.19 8.29
CA LEU A 49 -14.11 -3.10 7.19
C LEU A 49 -14.46 -4.08 6.06
N LEU A 50 -14.69 -5.35 6.38
CA LEU A 50 -15.01 -6.37 5.38
C LEU A 50 -16.34 -6.10 4.67
N VAL A 51 -17.34 -5.55 5.37
CA VAL A 51 -18.61 -5.10 4.76
C VAL A 51 -18.34 -3.93 3.81
N TRP A 52 -17.58 -2.92 4.23
CA TRP A 52 -17.28 -1.75 3.40
C TRP A 52 -16.47 -2.10 2.14
N LEU A 53 -15.57 -3.09 2.23
CA LEU A 53 -14.83 -3.62 1.08
C LEU A 53 -15.64 -4.63 0.25
N ASN A 54 -16.91 -4.88 0.61
CA ASN A 54 -17.78 -5.86 -0.04
C ASN A 54 -17.20 -7.29 -0.04
N ALA A 55 -16.37 -7.62 0.94
CA ALA A 55 -15.83 -8.96 1.14
C ALA A 55 -16.82 -9.88 1.88
N ILE A 56 -17.67 -9.29 2.72
CA ILE A 56 -18.84 -9.94 3.30
C ILE A 56 -20.08 -9.10 3.05
N ASP A 57 -21.25 -9.74 2.98
CA ASP A 57 -22.52 -9.02 2.88
C ASP A 57 -22.98 -8.48 4.26
N THR A 58 -24.10 -7.75 4.28
CA THR A 58 -24.67 -7.18 5.50
C THR A 58 -25.16 -8.23 6.51
N LYS A 59 -25.29 -9.49 6.09
CA LYS A 59 -25.63 -10.63 6.95
C LYS A 59 -24.40 -11.38 7.45
N GLY A 60 -23.21 -10.97 7.01
CA GLY A 60 -21.93 -11.57 7.38
C GLY A 60 -21.54 -12.80 6.54
N ALA A 61 -22.20 -13.06 5.41
CA ALA A 61 -21.84 -14.14 4.49
C ALA A 61 -20.72 -13.70 3.53
N LEU A 62 -19.84 -14.64 3.13
CA LEU A 62 -18.76 -14.37 2.18
C LEU A 62 -19.29 -14.08 0.78
N THR A 63 -18.85 -12.96 0.21
CA THR A 63 -19.08 -12.65 -1.21
C THR A 63 -18.08 -13.41 -2.10
N VAL A 64 -18.24 -13.34 -3.43
CA VAL A 64 -17.24 -13.87 -4.38
C VAL A 64 -15.89 -13.22 -4.13
N LEU A 65 -15.87 -11.90 -3.95
CA LEU A 65 -14.67 -11.13 -3.61
C LEU A 65 -14.07 -11.62 -2.29
N GLY A 66 -14.88 -11.81 -1.24
CA GLY A 66 -14.40 -12.31 0.05
C GLY A 66 -13.76 -13.69 -0.03
N LYS A 67 -14.31 -14.60 -0.84
CA LYS A 67 -13.71 -15.92 -1.11
C LYS A 67 -12.35 -15.77 -1.77
N THR A 68 -12.21 -14.89 -2.76
CA THR A 68 -10.92 -14.62 -3.41
C THR A 68 -9.91 -14.06 -2.40
N ILE A 69 -10.30 -13.09 -1.57
CA ILE A 69 -9.40 -12.53 -0.55
C ILE A 69 -8.94 -13.62 0.43
N ALA A 70 -9.86 -14.47 0.90
CA ALA A 70 -9.53 -15.57 1.81
C ALA A 70 -8.52 -16.55 1.20
N LEU A 71 -8.69 -16.89 -0.09
CA LEU A 71 -7.80 -17.77 -0.83
C LEU A 71 -6.41 -17.16 -1.09
N LEU A 72 -6.35 -15.90 -1.50
CA LEU A 72 -5.10 -15.21 -1.81
C LEU A 72 -4.30 -14.84 -0.55
N GLY A 73 -4.99 -14.67 0.58
CA GLY A 73 -4.37 -14.45 1.88
C GLY A 73 -3.61 -13.12 2.01
N ILE A 74 -3.93 -12.13 1.18
CA ILE A 74 -3.34 -10.79 1.25
C ILE A 74 -4.34 -9.76 1.80
N ASP A 75 -3.88 -8.52 1.99
CA ASP A 75 -4.71 -7.43 2.50
C ASP A 75 -5.96 -7.23 1.61
N PRO A 76 -7.19 -7.26 2.19
CA PRO A 76 -8.42 -7.00 1.47
C PRO A 76 -8.39 -5.73 0.63
N LYS A 77 -7.75 -4.65 1.13
CA LYS A 77 -7.62 -3.36 0.42
C LYS A 77 -6.82 -3.50 -0.88
N LEU A 78 -5.75 -4.28 -0.84
CA LEU A 78 -4.93 -4.54 -2.03
C LEU A 78 -5.70 -5.35 -3.07
N ILE A 79 -6.50 -6.34 -2.65
CA ILE A 79 -7.32 -7.11 -3.59
C ILE A 79 -8.36 -6.21 -4.26
N VAL A 80 -9.04 -5.34 -3.51
CA VAL A 80 -9.98 -4.38 -4.09
C VAL A 80 -9.28 -3.45 -5.09
N MET A 81 -8.08 -2.95 -4.77
CA MET A 81 -7.26 -2.17 -5.70
C MET A 81 -6.94 -2.95 -6.98
N LEU A 82 -6.50 -4.21 -6.87
CA LEU A 82 -6.15 -5.06 -8.01
C LEU A 82 -7.37 -5.39 -8.88
N TYR A 83 -8.51 -5.72 -8.27
CA TYR A 83 -9.75 -5.95 -8.99
C TYR A 83 -10.19 -4.70 -9.74
N LYS A 84 -10.11 -3.53 -9.11
CA LYS A 84 -10.41 -2.27 -9.79
C LYS A 84 -9.44 -1.98 -10.93
N ALA A 85 -8.16 -2.34 -10.77
CA ALA A 85 -7.16 -2.17 -11.82
C ALA A 85 -7.38 -3.11 -13.02
N GLN A 86 -7.98 -4.27 -12.80
CA GLN A 86 -8.43 -5.14 -13.90
C GLN A 86 -9.57 -4.49 -14.68
N GLU A 87 -10.53 -3.86 -14.01
CA GLU A 87 -11.62 -3.11 -14.67
C GLU A 87 -11.14 -1.89 -15.46
N LEU A 88 -10.09 -1.22 -14.98
CA LEU A 88 -9.54 0.00 -15.58
C LEU A 88 -8.36 -0.26 -16.53
N ASP A 89 -8.05 -1.54 -16.83
CA ASP A 89 -6.96 -1.95 -17.72
C ASP A 89 -5.59 -1.35 -17.31
N CYS A 90 -5.31 -1.38 -16.00
CA CYS A 90 -4.01 -0.97 -15.44
C CYS A 90 -3.46 -1.97 -14.41
N LEU A 91 -3.93 -3.23 -14.47
CA LEU A 91 -3.60 -4.29 -13.52
C LEU A 91 -2.09 -4.50 -13.36
N SER A 92 -1.31 -4.46 -14.44
CA SER A 92 0.14 -4.63 -14.36
C SER A 92 0.83 -3.55 -13.50
N TYR A 93 0.37 -2.30 -13.55
CA TYR A 93 0.90 -1.22 -12.71
C TYR A 93 0.45 -1.35 -11.25
N ALA A 94 -0.80 -1.78 -11.03
CA ALA A 94 -1.32 -2.04 -9.69
C ALA A 94 -0.63 -3.25 -9.02
N LEU A 95 -0.24 -4.27 -9.78
CA LEU A 95 0.53 -5.42 -9.30
C LEU A 95 1.95 -5.01 -8.89
N ILE A 96 2.60 -4.14 -9.67
CA ILE A 96 3.88 -3.52 -9.28
C ILE A 96 3.71 -2.83 -7.93
N LEU A 97 2.71 -1.94 -7.83
CA LEU A 97 2.45 -1.20 -6.60
C LEU A 97 2.18 -2.13 -5.41
N ALA A 98 1.35 -3.17 -5.60
CA ALA A 98 1.06 -4.14 -4.56
C ALA A 98 2.33 -4.86 -4.06
N GLY A 99 3.24 -5.24 -4.96
CA GLY A 99 4.53 -5.82 -4.59
C GLY A 99 5.39 -4.86 -3.80
N MET A 100 5.51 -3.61 -4.27
CA MET A 100 6.30 -2.57 -3.60
C MET A 100 5.76 -2.28 -2.20
N LEU A 101 4.44 -2.15 -2.04
CA LEU A 101 3.80 -1.91 -0.74
C LEU A 101 3.89 -3.10 0.22
N LYS A 102 4.00 -4.33 -0.29
CA LYS A 102 4.09 -5.53 0.56
C LYS A 102 5.48 -5.82 1.09
N VAL A 103 6.50 -5.48 0.32
CA VAL A 103 7.86 -5.95 0.57
C VAL A 103 8.64 -4.97 1.43
N SER A 104 8.39 -3.67 1.30
CA SER A 104 9.19 -2.68 2.01
C SER A 104 8.38 -1.46 2.43
N GLN A 105 8.61 -1.06 3.68
CA GLN A 105 8.19 0.26 4.18
C GLN A 105 9.15 1.37 3.75
N ASN A 106 10.39 1.02 3.36
CA ASN A 106 11.38 1.98 2.88
C ASN A 106 12.24 1.38 1.77
N ILE A 107 11.97 1.80 0.53
CA ILE A 107 12.73 1.39 -0.66
C ILE A 107 14.12 2.04 -0.74
N TRP A 108 14.36 3.09 0.02
CA TRP A 108 15.61 3.84 0.00
C TRP A 108 16.61 3.23 0.95
N GLN A 109 17.87 3.12 0.51
CA GLN A 109 18.97 2.69 1.37
C GLN A 109 19.14 3.67 2.54
N ILE A 110 19.19 3.13 3.76
CA ILE A 110 19.42 3.90 4.98
C ILE A 110 20.91 4.12 5.12
N ASN A 111 21.34 5.36 4.93
CA ASN A 111 22.74 5.74 5.04
C ASN A 111 22.97 6.57 6.31
N GLU A 112 24.02 6.22 7.08
CA GLU A 112 24.38 6.93 8.31
C GLU A 112 25.24 8.16 8.05
N ASP A 113 26.07 8.13 7.01
CA ASP A 113 26.98 9.23 6.70
C ASP A 113 26.28 10.37 5.94
N THR A 114 26.68 11.61 6.25
CA THR A 114 26.04 12.82 5.71
C THR A 114 26.10 12.90 4.19
N LYS A 115 27.19 12.43 3.58
CA LYS A 115 27.38 12.49 2.12
C LYS A 115 26.37 11.57 1.42
N SER A 116 26.27 10.32 1.85
CA SER A 116 25.34 9.35 1.29
C SER A 116 23.88 9.71 1.55
N ARG A 117 23.56 10.35 2.70
CA ARG A 117 22.23 10.94 2.92
C ARG A 117 21.89 12.02 1.89
N GLY A 118 22.85 12.86 1.53
CA GLY A 118 22.71 13.85 0.47
C GLY A 118 22.43 13.20 -0.89
N LEU A 119 23.15 12.13 -1.23
CA LEU A 119 22.90 11.36 -2.46
C LEU A 119 21.50 10.72 -2.47
N THR A 120 21.07 10.11 -1.36
CA THR A 120 19.71 9.57 -1.24
C THR A 120 18.66 10.66 -1.47
N LEU A 121 18.87 11.87 -0.95
CA LEU A 121 17.95 12.99 -1.17
C LEU A 121 17.88 13.40 -2.65
N LEU A 122 19.03 13.46 -3.34
CA LEU A 122 19.07 13.77 -4.77
C LEU A 122 18.33 12.71 -5.59
N SER A 123 18.56 11.42 -5.33
CA SER A 123 17.80 10.34 -5.99
C SER A 123 16.30 10.48 -5.72
N ARG A 124 15.91 10.78 -4.47
CA ARG A 124 14.50 10.98 -4.11
C ARG A 124 13.82 12.11 -4.88
N VAL A 125 14.55 13.21 -5.12
CA VAL A 125 14.07 14.31 -5.97
C VAL A 125 13.94 13.86 -7.43
N GLU A 126 14.93 13.13 -7.96
CA GLU A 126 14.92 12.64 -9.35
C GLU A 126 13.75 11.68 -9.65
N PHE A 127 13.39 10.81 -8.70
CA PHE A 127 12.27 9.89 -8.85
C PHE A 127 10.92 10.47 -8.45
N SER A 128 10.89 11.68 -7.88
CA SER A 128 9.66 12.30 -7.38
C SER A 128 8.66 12.52 -8.52
N LEU A 129 7.37 12.36 -8.18
CA LEU A 129 6.25 12.62 -9.07
C LEU A 129 5.19 13.41 -8.29
N ASP A 130 4.58 14.40 -8.93
CA ASP A 130 3.51 15.23 -8.33
C ASP A 130 2.32 14.37 -7.87
N SER A 131 2.10 13.23 -8.53
CA SER A 131 1.04 12.27 -8.23
C SER A 131 1.25 11.49 -6.93
N GLY A 132 2.40 11.65 -6.26
CA GLY A 132 2.67 11.16 -4.90
C GLY A 132 3.39 9.82 -4.82
N ASP A 133 3.61 9.37 -3.58
CA ASP A 133 4.53 8.26 -3.25
C ASP A 133 4.20 6.93 -3.91
N HIS A 134 2.90 6.61 -4.06
CA HIS A 134 2.49 5.38 -4.75
C HIS A 134 2.94 5.36 -6.21
N ALA A 135 2.83 6.50 -6.92
CA ALA A 135 3.31 6.61 -8.29
C ALA A 135 4.85 6.54 -8.34
N VAL A 136 5.54 7.13 -7.36
CA VAL A 136 7.00 7.06 -7.23
C VAL A 136 7.47 5.60 -7.10
N LEU A 137 6.82 4.78 -6.28
CA LEU A 137 7.16 3.36 -6.14
C LEU A 137 7.05 2.59 -7.46
N VAL A 138 5.99 2.85 -8.23
CA VAL A 138 5.80 2.24 -9.55
C VAL A 138 6.87 2.73 -10.53
N ASN A 139 7.15 4.04 -10.56
CA ASN A 139 8.17 4.64 -11.42
C ASN A 139 9.57 4.06 -11.16
N ILE A 140 9.96 3.91 -9.88
CA ILE A 140 11.21 3.28 -9.48
C ILE A 140 11.30 1.86 -10.04
N PHE A 141 10.27 1.05 -9.83
CA PHE A 141 10.26 -0.33 -10.30
C PHE A 141 10.32 -0.42 -11.83
N LEU A 142 9.59 0.44 -12.55
CA LEU A 142 9.60 0.45 -14.02
C LEU A 142 10.97 0.83 -14.58
N LYS A 143 11.62 1.86 -14.03
CA LYS A 143 12.98 2.26 -14.41
C LYS A 143 13.98 1.12 -14.14
N TRP A 144 13.90 0.48 -12.98
CA TRP A 144 14.74 -0.67 -12.64
C TRP A 144 14.50 -1.86 -13.57
N SER A 145 13.25 -2.25 -13.79
CA SER A 145 12.87 -3.38 -14.66
C SER A 145 13.34 -3.15 -16.10
N THR A 146 13.17 -1.93 -16.60
CA THR A 146 13.65 -1.52 -17.93
C THR A 146 15.17 -1.59 -18.03
N PHE A 147 15.87 -1.10 -17.02
CA PHE A 147 17.34 -1.20 -16.94
C PHE A 147 17.80 -2.66 -16.95
N CYS A 148 17.23 -3.52 -16.09
CA CYS A 148 17.55 -4.93 -15.99
C CYS A 148 17.35 -5.70 -17.31
N ARG A 149 16.33 -5.33 -18.11
CA ARG A 149 16.10 -5.93 -19.44
C ARG A 149 17.16 -5.52 -20.45
N LYS A 150 17.64 -4.27 -20.41
CA LYS A 150 18.70 -3.74 -21.28
C LYS A 150 20.11 -4.22 -20.86
N HIS A 151 20.29 -4.42 -19.56
CA HIS A 151 21.55 -4.79 -18.91
C HIS A 151 21.40 -6.10 -18.15
N PRO A 152 21.53 -7.27 -18.80
CA PRO A 152 21.33 -8.58 -18.14
C PRO A 152 22.44 -8.91 -17.13
N ASN A 153 23.55 -8.17 -17.14
CA ASN A 153 24.65 -8.33 -16.19
C ASN A 153 24.21 -7.93 -14.77
N LYS A 154 24.20 -8.90 -13.85
CA LYS A 154 23.82 -8.69 -12.45
C LYS A 154 24.65 -7.63 -11.73
N ARG A 155 25.93 -7.47 -12.09
CA ARG A 155 26.79 -6.44 -11.48
C ARG A 155 26.32 -5.04 -11.83
N GLU A 156 25.96 -4.81 -13.09
CA GLU A 156 25.41 -3.54 -13.57
C GLU A 156 24.04 -3.24 -12.92
N GLN A 157 23.20 -4.26 -12.74
CA GLN A 157 21.91 -4.12 -12.04
C GLN A 157 22.10 -3.69 -10.58
N SER A 158 23.00 -4.34 -9.85
CA SER A 158 23.32 -3.95 -8.47
C SER A 158 23.97 -2.57 -8.38
N GLU A 159 24.81 -2.21 -9.35
CA GLU A 159 25.41 -0.88 -9.44
C GLU A 159 24.36 0.20 -9.70
N TRP A 160 23.37 -0.06 -10.56
CA TRP A 160 22.24 0.83 -10.76
C TRP A 160 21.48 1.09 -9.45
N CYS A 161 21.18 0.04 -8.68
CA CYS A 161 20.51 0.20 -7.38
C CYS A 161 21.35 1.03 -6.40
N LYS A 162 22.67 0.79 -6.33
CA LYS A 162 23.59 1.56 -5.47
C LYS A 162 23.66 3.03 -5.87
N ASN A 163 23.83 3.31 -7.17
CA ASN A 163 23.93 4.67 -7.70
C ASN A 163 22.65 5.48 -7.45
N ASN A 164 21.49 4.81 -7.44
CA ASN A 164 20.20 5.44 -7.13
C ASN A 164 19.81 5.36 -5.65
N CYS A 165 20.66 4.80 -4.78
CA CYS A 165 20.38 4.58 -3.35
C CYS A 165 19.09 3.80 -3.07
N ILE A 166 18.81 2.78 -3.90
CA ILE A 166 17.62 1.93 -3.80
C ILE A 166 18.01 0.54 -3.25
N ASP A 167 17.18 -0.01 -2.37
CA ASP A 167 17.34 -1.38 -1.89
C ASP A 167 16.99 -2.40 -2.99
N GLU A 168 18.01 -3.11 -3.47
CA GLU A 168 17.86 -4.11 -4.52
C GLU A 168 17.01 -5.30 -4.05
N GLY A 169 17.14 -5.71 -2.78
CA GLY A 169 16.39 -6.84 -2.22
C GLY A 169 14.88 -6.60 -2.28
N SER A 170 14.45 -5.39 -1.93
CA SER A 170 13.05 -4.97 -2.02
C SER A 170 12.50 -5.04 -3.45
N LEU A 171 13.28 -4.61 -4.46
CA LEU A 171 12.86 -4.69 -5.85
C LEU A 171 12.69 -6.14 -6.34
N GLN A 172 13.64 -7.01 -6.00
CA GLN A 172 13.60 -8.42 -6.37
C GLN A 172 12.43 -9.15 -5.71
N LEU A 173 12.19 -8.89 -4.43
CA LEU A 173 11.05 -9.44 -3.70
C LEU A 173 9.71 -8.92 -4.26
N ALA A 174 9.63 -7.63 -4.63
CA ALA A 174 8.44 -7.06 -5.25
C ALA A 174 8.16 -7.69 -6.62
N ASP A 175 9.19 -7.93 -7.43
CA ASP A 175 9.08 -8.64 -8.72
C ASP A 175 8.55 -10.07 -8.54
N ASN A 176 9.06 -10.80 -7.55
CA ASN A 176 8.58 -12.15 -7.23
C ASN A 176 7.10 -12.13 -6.78
N PHE A 177 6.74 -11.22 -5.88
CA PHE A 177 5.37 -11.07 -5.40
C PHE A 177 4.41 -10.78 -6.56
N MET A 178 4.75 -9.80 -7.40
CA MET A 178 3.95 -9.44 -8.56
C MET A 178 3.75 -10.63 -9.51
N LYS A 179 4.82 -11.36 -9.86
CA LYS A 179 4.74 -12.53 -10.76
C LYS A 179 3.86 -13.63 -10.18
N GLU A 180 3.98 -13.89 -8.89
CA GLU A 180 3.12 -14.86 -8.19
C GLU A 180 1.65 -14.44 -8.25
N LYS A 181 1.34 -13.18 -7.95
CA LYS A 181 -0.04 -12.67 -7.94
C LYS A 181 -0.64 -12.55 -9.32
N ALA A 182 0.13 -12.13 -10.32
CA ALA A 182 -0.29 -12.15 -11.72
C ALA A 182 -0.73 -13.56 -12.14
N LYS A 183 0.10 -14.57 -11.83
CA LYS A 183 -0.23 -15.98 -12.12
C LYS A 183 -1.49 -16.45 -11.39
N GLN A 184 -1.66 -16.12 -10.11
CA GLN A 184 -2.86 -16.47 -9.35
C GLN A 184 -4.13 -15.82 -9.90
N MET A 185 -4.01 -14.62 -10.49
CA MET A 185 -5.11 -13.91 -11.14
C MET A 185 -5.31 -14.28 -12.62
N GLY A 186 -4.50 -15.19 -13.17
CA GLY A 186 -4.54 -15.55 -14.59
C GLY A 186 -4.14 -14.41 -15.53
N HIS A 187 -3.38 -13.43 -15.03
CA HIS A 187 -2.93 -12.27 -15.78
C HIS A 187 -1.53 -12.48 -16.35
N GLU A 188 -1.35 -12.21 -17.64
CA GLU A 188 -0.05 -12.25 -18.30
C GLU A 188 0.69 -10.92 -18.13
N MET A 189 1.86 -10.97 -17.51
CA MET A 189 2.71 -9.79 -17.33
C MET A 189 3.52 -9.51 -18.60
N LYS A 190 3.10 -8.49 -19.35
CA LYS A 190 3.89 -7.94 -20.46
C LYS A 190 5.00 -7.00 -19.93
N PRO A 191 6.15 -6.91 -20.61
CA PRO A 191 7.15 -5.90 -20.29
C PRO A 191 6.55 -4.49 -20.36
N LEU A 192 6.64 -3.75 -19.26
CA LEU A 192 6.22 -2.35 -19.15
C LEU A 192 7.46 -1.45 -19.21
N ASP A 193 7.41 -0.36 -19.97
CA ASP A 193 8.43 0.70 -19.93
C ASP A 193 7.96 1.85 -19.03
N SER A 194 8.92 2.51 -18.38
CA SER A 194 8.70 3.78 -17.69
C SER A 194 8.10 4.87 -18.58
N ALA A 195 8.40 4.85 -19.89
CA ALA A 195 7.86 5.82 -20.85
C ALA A 195 6.34 5.71 -21.03
N ASP A 196 5.76 4.52 -20.80
CA ASP A 196 4.33 4.28 -20.92
C ASP A 196 3.55 4.75 -19.67
N PHE A 197 4.23 4.97 -18.55
CA PHE A 197 3.63 5.39 -17.27
C PHE A 197 3.30 6.89 -17.24
N ASN A 198 2.32 7.27 -18.06
CA ASN A 198 1.85 8.64 -18.25
C ASN A 198 0.70 9.01 -17.29
N ASP A 199 0.25 10.26 -17.38
CA ASP A 199 -0.82 10.82 -16.51
C ASP A 199 -2.13 10.05 -16.59
N GLU A 200 -2.47 9.46 -17.75
CA GLU A 200 -3.69 8.66 -17.90
C GLU A 200 -3.60 7.36 -17.08
N ILE A 201 -2.48 6.64 -17.19
CA ILE A 201 -2.26 5.42 -16.40
C ILE A 201 -2.18 5.75 -14.91
N ILE A 202 -1.49 6.84 -14.55
CA ILE A 202 -1.41 7.31 -13.17
C ILE A 202 -2.80 7.63 -12.63
N HIS A 203 -3.65 8.33 -13.38
CA HIS A 203 -5.01 8.65 -12.97
C HIS A 203 -5.83 7.37 -12.72
N ARG A 204 -5.76 6.39 -13.62
CA ARG A 204 -6.42 5.08 -13.42
C ARG A 204 -5.89 4.38 -12.17
N LEU A 205 -4.57 4.38 -11.96
CA LEU A 205 -3.94 3.80 -10.78
C LEU A 205 -4.42 4.49 -9.48
N LEU A 206 -4.54 5.82 -9.47
CA LEU A 206 -5.08 6.56 -8.33
C LEU A 206 -6.55 6.19 -8.05
N GLN A 207 -7.37 5.96 -9.07
CA GLN A 207 -8.73 5.45 -8.89
C GLN A 207 -8.73 4.04 -8.26
N CYS A 208 -7.82 3.16 -8.69
CA CYS A 208 -7.66 1.82 -8.09
C CYS A 208 -7.24 1.91 -6.63
N ILE A 209 -6.24 2.73 -6.32
CA ILE A 209 -5.77 2.93 -4.94
C ILE A 209 -6.93 3.45 -4.09
N THR A 210 -7.70 4.42 -4.60
CA THR A 210 -8.87 4.96 -3.90
C THR A 210 -9.89 3.88 -3.60
N ALA A 211 -10.18 2.97 -4.54
CA ALA A 211 -11.13 1.88 -4.30
C ALA A 211 -10.73 0.97 -3.13
N GLY A 212 -9.44 0.67 -2.97
CA GLY A 212 -8.95 -0.16 -1.87
C GLY A 212 -8.71 0.62 -0.57
N TYR A 213 -8.23 1.84 -0.66
CA TYR A 213 -7.68 2.62 0.46
C TYR A 213 -8.56 3.82 0.86
N PHE A 214 -9.81 3.92 0.40
CA PHE A 214 -10.69 5.07 0.71
C PHE A 214 -10.84 5.38 2.22
N MET A 215 -10.64 4.40 3.10
CA MET A 215 -10.65 4.61 4.57
C MET A 215 -9.36 5.18 5.14
N ASN A 216 -8.30 5.21 4.34
CA ASN A 216 -7.02 5.80 4.65
C ASN A 216 -6.92 7.19 4.00
N LEU A 217 -7.92 8.02 4.22
CA LEU A 217 -8.02 9.36 3.67
C LEU A 217 -7.62 10.40 4.72
N ALA A 218 -6.88 11.41 4.31
CA ALA A 218 -6.53 12.58 5.10
C ALA A 218 -6.84 13.86 4.31
N VAL A 219 -7.25 14.91 5.01
CA VAL A 219 -7.57 16.21 4.42
C VAL A 219 -6.64 17.27 4.97
N SER A 220 -6.15 18.13 4.08
CA SER A 220 -5.27 19.23 4.47
C SER A 220 -5.98 20.21 5.40
N ASN A 221 -5.29 20.65 6.45
CA ASN A 221 -5.74 21.73 7.33
C ASN A 221 -5.37 23.13 6.81
N GLY A 222 -4.81 23.25 5.60
CA GLY A 222 -4.36 24.52 5.02
C GLY A 222 -3.04 24.37 4.23
N PRO A 223 -2.09 25.30 4.36
CA PRO A 223 -0.75 25.13 3.80
C PRO A 223 -0.05 23.87 4.33
N LEU A 224 0.94 23.31 3.61
CA LEU A 224 1.59 22.01 3.91
C LEU A 224 2.05 21.87 5.38
N ARG A 225 2.54 22.96 5.98
CA ARG A 225 3.01 23.01 7.37
C ARG A 225 1.89 22.83 8.41
N SER A 226 0.64 23.13 8.06
CA SER A 226 -0.54 22.93 8.91
C SER A 226 -0.93 21.46 9.05
N GLY A 227 -0.30 20.59 8.26
CA GLY A 227 -0.52 19.15 8.29
C GLY A 227 -1.90 18.75 7.77
N TYR A 228 -2.28 17.52 8.10
CA TYR A 228 -3.49 16.86 7.65
C TYR A 228 -4.34 16.41 8.85
N ARG A 229 -5.62 16.22 8.60
CA ARG A 229 -6.56 15.57 9.51
C ARG A 229 -7.02 14.27 8.89
N VAL A 230 -6.83 13.17 9.59
CA VAL A 230 -7.25 11.85 9.15
C VAL A 230 -8.78 11.77 9.19
N ILE A 231 -9.38 11.39 8.07
CA ILE A 231 -10.82 11.12 7.90
C ILE A 231 -10.99 9.61 7.77
N SER A 232 -10.47 8.88 8.76
CA SER A 232 -10.64 7.44 8.76
C SER A 232 -12.03 7.09 9.25
N ALA A 233 -12.68 6.13 8.60
CA ALA A 233 -13.95 5.59 9.06
C ALA A 233 -13.84 4.99 10.49
N TYR A 234 -12.65 4.51 10.89
CA TYR A 234 -12.39 3.98 12.24
C TYR A 234 -12.35 5.06 13.34
N SER A 235 -12.16 6.34 12.99
CA SER A 235 -12.08 7.44 13.97
C SER A 235 -13.45 7.81 14.55
N GLN A 236 -14.54 7.39 13.92
CA GLN A 236 -15.91 7.77 14.32
C GLN A 236 -16.33 7.24 15.69
N THR A 237 -15.69 6.18 16.21
CA THR A 237 -15.97 5.67 17.56
C THR A 237 -15.37 6.54 18.68
N SER A 238 -14.43 7.44 18.37
CA SER A 238 -13.69 8.21 19.40
C SER A 238 -13.98 9.71 19.42
N ASN A 239 -14.78 10.26 18.49
CA ASN A 239 -15.01 11.71 18.34
C ASN A 239 -13.74 12.58 18.27
N LYS A 240 -12.55 11.98 18.14
CA LYS A 240 -11.27 12.68 18.10
C LYS A 240 -10.76 12.73 16.68
N SER A 241 -10.67 13.95 16.15
CA SER A 241 -9.91 14.22 14.93
C SER A 241 -8.43 13.93 15.18
N ILE A 242 -7.86 13.01 14.42
CA ILE A 242 -6.43 12.69 14.51
C ILE A 242 -5.67 13.62 13.54
N GLY A 243 -4.82 14.48 14.10
CA GLY A 243 -3.87 15.29 13.33
C GLY A 243 -2.70 14.42 12.85
N ALA A 244 -2.25 14.67 11.63
CA ALA A 244 -1.17 13.94 10.97
C ALA A 244 -0.29 14.89 10.15
N ARG A 245 0.91 14.43 9.77
CA ARG A 245 1.77 15.13 8.80
C ARG A 245 2.28 14.12 7.78
N ALA A 246 2.57 14.59 6.58
CA ALA A 246 3.31 13.78 5.62
C ALA A 246 4.66 13.42 6.24
N HIS A 247 5.06 12.15 6.11
CA HIS A 247 6.34 11.69 6.63
C HIS A 247 7.48 12.45 5.92
N PRO A 248 8.63 12.74 6.59
CA PRO A 248 9.77 13.39 5.96
C PRO A 248 10.31 12.68 4.72
N THR A 249 9.97 11.40 4.55
CA THR A 249 10.34 10.61 3.36
C THR A 249 9.41 10.79 2.16
N SER A 250 8.28 11.49 2.31
CA SER A 250 7.28 11.65 1.25
C SER A 250 7.74 12.61 0.16
N SER A 251 7.46 12.24 -1.10
CA SER A 251 7.63 13.08 -2.28
C SER A 251 6.75 14.34 -2.25
N LEU A 252 5.64 14.31 -1.51
CA LEU A 252 4.76 15.47 -1.32
C LEU A 252 5.48 16.67 -0.68
N LEU A 253 6.60 16.45 -0.01
CA LEU A 253 7.41 17.52 0.61
C LEU A 253 8.39 18.17 -0.37
N PHE A 254 8.62 17.58 -1.55
CA PHE A 254 9.59 18.09 -2.52
C PHE A 254 8.98 19.09 -3.51
N ASN A 255 7.68 18.94 -3.81
CA ASN A 255 7.08 19.62 -4.95
C ASN A 255 6.26 20.86 -4.56
N ASP A 256 6.31 21.29 -3.28
CA ASP A 256 5.56 22.43 -2.70
C ASP A 256 4.03 22.46 -2.99
N GLN A 257 3.48 21.39 -3.59
CA GLN A 257 2.07 21.25 -3.88
C GLN A 257 1.32 20.68 -2.68
N VAL A 258 0.25 21.37 -2.27
CA VAL A 258 -0.64 20.92 -1.20
C VAL A 258 -1.88 20.29 -1.81
N SER A 259 -1.92 18.97 -1.87
CA SER A 259 -3.13 18.23 -2.22
C SER A 259 -4.17 18.35 -1.11
N LYS A 260 -5.38 18.80 -1.46
CA LYS A 260 -6.49 18.95 -0.50
C LYS A 260 -6.84 17.64 0.19
N TYR A 261 -6.79 16.54 -0.56
CA TYR A 261 -7.04 15.18 -0.10
C TYR A 261 -5.82 14.32 -0.40
N ILE A 262 -5.41 13.48 0.55
CA ILE A 262 -4.35 12.50 0.36
C ILE A 262 -4.81 11.13 0.83
N LEU A 263 -4.38 10.09 0.12
CA LEU A 263 -4.48 8.71 0.56
C LEU A 263 -3.15 8.27 1.14
N PHE A 264 -3.17 7.56 2.26
CA PHE A 264 -1.96 7.05 2.90
C PHE A 264 -1.96 5.52 2.98
N ASN A 265 -0.80 4.90 2.78
CA ASN A 265 -0.67 3.46 2.98
C ASN A 265 -0.63 3.11 4.48
N GLU A 266 0.21 3.82 5.24
CA GLU A 266 0.46 3.57 6.65
C GLU A 266 0.33 4.83 7.50
N PHE A 267 -0.02 4.63 8.77
CA PHE A 267 -0.07 5.68 9.77
C PHE A 267 0.93 5.34 10.88
N LEU A 268 2.00 6.13 10.96
CA LEU A 268 3.03 5.99 11.98
C LEU A 268 2.68 6.89 13.16
N SER A 269 2.53 6.32 14.35
CA SER A 269 2.45 7.13 15.57
C SER A 269 3.86 7.40 16.08
N ASP A 270 4.15 8.68 16.31
CA ASP A 270 5.41 9.08 16.93
C ASP A 270 5.41 8.51 18.36
N ARG A 271 6.36 7.60 18.64
CA ARG A 271 6.68 7.28 20.03
C ARG A 271 7.49 8.46 20.51
N GLY A 272 6.86 9.33 21.30
CA GLY A 272 7.56 10.37 22.05
C GLY A 272 8.72 9.80 22.86
#